data_AF-A0A1Y3NBB6-F1
#
_entry.id   AF-A0A1Y3NBB6-F1
#
_cell.length_a   1.000
_cell.length_b   1.000
_cell.length_c   1.000
_cell.angle_alpha   90.00
_cell.angle_beta   90.00
_cell.angle_gamma   90.00
#
_symmetry.space_group_name_H-M   'P 1'
#
loop_
_entity.id
_entity.type
_entity.pdbx_description
1 polymer ?
#
loop_
_entity_poly.entity_id
_entity_poly.type
_entity_poly.pdbx_seq_one_letter_code
_entity_poly.pdbx_strand_id
1 'polypeptide(L)'
;ELESEGDILVIYDSKERPKFIYANDKTLNVETDQVFKDLWHSLKVPAAEDISNELEKAGLKSMEVFATKVNPKNKVKKKSKQRNRKVKITNTHLEGIDLTKDYVAEKK
;
A
#
# COMPACT_ATOMS: atom_id res chain seq x y z
N GLU A 1 29.81 -9.10 -0.76
CA GLU A 1 30.47 -7.82 -0.42
C GLU A 1 29.47 -6.86 0.21
N LEU A 2 28.50 -6.30 -0.52
CA LEU A 2 27.53 -5.35 0.04
C LEU A 2 26.61 -5.88 1.17
N GLU A 3 26.29 -7.17 1.15
CA GLU A 3 25.55 -7.82 2.26
C GLU A 3 26.44 -7.99 3.49
N SER A 4 27.72 -8.31 3.29
CA SER A 4 28.71 -8.50 4.35
C SER A 4 29.04 -7.18 5.05
N GLU A 5 28.99 -6.07 4.32
CA GLU A 5 29.15 -4.70 4.83
C GLU A 5 27.87 -4.15 5.49
N GLY A 6 26.76 -4.91 5.44
CA GLY A 6 25.49 -4.53 6.03
C GLY A 6 24.80 -3.34 5.35
N ASP A 7 25.20 -2.98 4.14
CA ASP A 7 24.59 -1.91 3.34
C ASP A 7 23.27 -2.35 2.70
N ILE A 8 23.06 -3.66 2.58
CA ILE A 8 21.91 -4.25 1.92
C ILE A 8 21.34 -5.37 2.78
N LEU A 9 20.02 -5.39 2.91
CA LEU A 9 19.25 -6.47 3.53
C LEU A 9 18.69 -7.37 2.43
N VAL A 10 19.05 -8.65 2.47
CA VAL A 10 18.59 -9.65 1.49
C VAL A 10 17.63 -10.62 2.18
N ILE A 11 16.45 -10.80 1.59
CA ILE A 11 15.50 -11.84 2.01
C ILE A 11 15.63 -13.01 1.03
N TYR A 12 15.90 -14.18 1.58
CA TYR A 12 16.07 -15.43 0.82
C TYR A 12 14.77 -16.26 0.85
N ASP A 13 14.36 -16.83 -0.29
CA ASP A 13 13.22 -17.79 -0.35
C ASP A 13 13.66 -19.20 0.09
N SER A 14 14.92 -19.50 -0.18
CA SER A 14 15.68 -20.69 0.19
C SER A 14 17.16 -20.31 0.23
N LYS A 15 18.02 -21.13 0.86
CA LYS A 15 19.44 -20.82 1.16
C LYS A 15 20.27 -20.31 -0.02
N GLU A 16 19.83 -20.53 -1.27
CA GLU A 16 20.60 -20.22 -2.48
C GLU A 16 20.00 -19.14 -3.38
N ARG A 17 18.74 -18.70 -3.16
CA ARG A 17 18.08 -17.75 -4.08
C ARG A 17 17.61 -16.48 -3.36
N PRO A 18 18.25 -15.33 -3.60
CA PRO A 18 17.77 -14.05 -3.07
C PRO A 18 16.46 -13.68 -3.76
N LYS A 19 15.44 -13.37 -2.97
CA LYS A 19 14.10 -13.01 -3.45
C LYS A 19 13.89 -11.50 -3.49
N PHE A 20 14.36 -10.82 -2.44
CA PHE A 20 14.23 -9.38 -2.30
C PHE A 20 15.53 -8.77 -1.78
N ILE A 21 15.83 -7.56 -2.25
CA ILE A 21 17.01 -6.77 -1.92
C ILE A 21 16.52 -5.40 -1.47
N TYR A 22 16.88 -4.99 -0.26
CA TYR A 22 16.53 -3.71 0.32
C TYR A 22 17.80 -2.94 0.71
N ALA A 23 17.79 -1.63 0.54
CA ALA A 23 18.85 -0.79 1.10
C ALA A 23 18.73 -0.75 2.63
N ASN A 24 19.85 -0.91 3.33
CA ASN A 24 19.90 -0.80 4.78
C ASN A 24 20.28 0.63 5.19
N ASP A 25 19.48 1.25 6.04
CA ASP A 25 19.84 2.51 6.67
C ASP A 25 20.63 2.23 7.96
N LYS A 26 21.95 2.39 7.88
CA LYS A 26 22.87 2.13 9.00
C LYS A 26 22.60 3.01 10.22
N THR A 27 21.90 4.14 10.07
CA THR A 27 21.55 5.02 11.20
C THR A 27 20.56 4.38 12.16
N LEU A 28 19.79 3.39 11.69
CA LEU A 28 18.78 2.68 12.47
C LEU A 28 19.32 1.35 13.05
N ASN A 29 20.57 0.98 12.75
CA ASN A 29 21.17 -0.22 13.30
C ASN A 29 21.52 -0.02 14.77
N VAL A 30 20.84 -0.76 15.63
CA VAL A 30 21.13 -0.80 17.07
C VAL A 30 21.77 -2.14 17.40
N GLU A 31 23.03 -2.11 17.82
CA GLU A 31 23.71 -3.29 18.33
C GLU A 31 23.12 -3.67 19.70
N THR A 32 22.91 -4.97 19.90
CA THR A 32 22.31 -5.49 21.13
C THR A 32 22.94 -6.85 21.42
N ASP A 33 23.26 -7.09 22.69
CA ASP A 33 23.90 -8.35 23.09
C ASP A 33 22.99 -9.55 22.84
N GLN A 34 23.62 -10.69 22.58
CA GLN A 34 22.91 -11.93 22.32
C GLN A 34 22.02 -12.35 23.50
N VAL A 35 22.45 -12.10 24.74
CA VAL A 35 21.69 -12.42 25.95
C VAL A 35 20.33 -11.69 25.97
N PHE A 36 20.30 -10.43 25.54
CA PHE A 36 19.05 -9.67 25.48
C PHE A 36 18.13 -10.16 24.35
N LYS A 37 18.70 -10.55 23.20
CA LYS A 37 17.93 -11.14 22.10
C LYS A 37 17.28 -12.44 22.53
N ASP A 38 18.03 -13.32 23.18
CA ASP A 38 17.52 -14.61 23.65
C ASP A 38 16.43 -14.43 24.72
N LEU A 39 16.65 -13.50 25.66
CA LEU A 39 15.64 -13.13 26.66
C LEU A 39 14.36 -12.61 25.97
N TRP A 40 14.48 -11.69 25.02
CA TRP A 40 13.34 -11.13 24.29
C TRP A 40 12.52 -12.22 23.57
N HIS A 41 13.20 -13.15 22.89
CA HIS A 41 12.54 -14.26 22.20
C HIS A 41 11.92 -15.29 23.15
N SER A 42 12.39 -15.38 24.39
CA SER A 42 11.82 -16.29 25.40
C SER A 42 10.47 -15.83 25.94
N LEU A 43 10.17 -14.53 25.85
CA LEU A 43 8.91 -13.96 26.30
C LEU A 43 7.77 -14.36 25.36
N LYS A 44 6.77 -15.07 25.90
CA LYS A 44 5.56 -15.41 25.14
C LYS A 44 4.63 -14.22 25.09
N VAL A 45 4.28 -13.78 23.89
CA VAL A 45 3.28 -12.74 23.70
C VAL A 45 1.89 -13.34 23.97
N PRO A 46 1.10 -12.77 24.91
CA PRO A 46 -0.25 -13.25 25.20
C PRO A 46 -1.21 -12.93 24.04
N ALA A 47 -2.42 -13.49 24.07
CA ALA A 47 -3.43 -13.23 23.05
C ALA A 47 -3.81 -11.73 23.02
N ALA A 48 -4.20 -11.22 21.85
CA ALA A 48 -4.46 -9.79 21.65
C ALA A 48 -5.49 -9.19 22.63
N GLU A 49 -6.46 -10.00 23.07
CA GLU A 49 -7.48 -9.62 24.07
C GLU A 49 -6.88 -9.46 25.49
N ASP A 50 -5.90 -10.30 25.83
CA ASP A 50 -5.26 -10.31 27.14
C ASP A 50 -4.15 -9.25 27.26
N ILE A 51 -3.55 -8.81 26.15
CA ILE A 51 -2.51 -7.76 26.15
C ILE A 51 -3.02 -6.48 26.82
N SER A 52 -4.25 -6.05 26.53
CA SER A 52 -4.79 -4.82 27.14
C SER A 52 -4.98 -4.98 28.65
N ASN A 53 -5.48 -6.13 29.08
CA ASN A 53 -5.69 -6.42 30.50
C ASN A 53 -4.36 -6.53 31.26
N GLU A 54 -3.34 -7.13 30.66
CA GLU A 54 -2.00 -7.24 31.26
C GLU A 54 -1.27 -5.90 31.32
N LEU A 55 -1.38 -5.07 30.28
CA LEU A 55 -0.84 -3.71 30.30
C LEU A 55 -1.51 -2.86 31.39
N GLU A 56 -2.83 -2.93 31.52
CA GLU A 56 -3.56 -2.24 32.60
C GLU A 56 -3.14 -2.72 33.99
N LYS A 57 -2.97 -4.04 34.18
CA LYS A 57 -2.43 -4.62 35.43
C LYS A 57 -1.02 -4.11 35.73
N ALA A 58 -0.19 -3.94 34.70
CA ALA A 58 1.15 -3.37 34.82
C ALA A 58 1.16 -1.84 34.97
N GLY A 59 -0.01 -1.18 34.97
CA GLY A 59 -0.15 0.27 35.07
C GLY A 59 0.23 1.02 33.78
N LEU A 60 0.38 0.30 32.67
CA LEU A 60 0.69 0.86 31.35
C LEU A 60 -0.62 1.01 30.58
N LYS A 61 -0.93 2.21 30.10
CA LYS A 61 -2.06 2.40 29.17
C LYS A 61 -1.66 1.90 27.78
N SER A 62 -2.46 1.01 27.21
CA SER A 62 -2.40 0.74 25.78
C SER A 62 -2.72 2.03 25.01
N MET A 63 -1.98 2.28 23.92
CA MET A 63 -2.23 3.43 23.05
C MET A 63 -3.66 3.36 22.54
N GLU A 64 -4.51 4.35 22.87
CA GLU A 64 -5.86 4.45 22.32
C GLU A 64 -5.75 4.48 20.79
N VAL A 65 -6.17 3.40 20.14
CA VAL A 65 -6.32 3.37 18.69
C VAL A 65 -7.46 4.34 18.38
N PHE A 66 -7.12 5.58 18.02
CA PHE A 66 -8.03 6.47 17.34
C PHE A 66 -8.35 5.85 15.98
N ALA A 67 -9.25 4.87 15.98
CA ALA A 67 -9.91 4.40 14.78
C ALA A 67 -10.68 5.59 14.25
N THR A 68 -10.03 6.34 13.35
CA THR A 68 -10.71 7.36 12.56
C THR A 68 -11.85 6.62 11.86
N LYS A 69 -13.07 6.82 12.35
CA LYS A 69 -14.27 6.29 11.72
C LYS A 69 -14.33 6.91 10.33
N VAL A 70 -13.77 6.20 9.34
CA VAL A 70 -13.82 6.62 7.95
C VAL A 70 -15.29 6.60 7.58
N ASN A 71 -15.90 7.79 7.60
CA ASN A 71 -17.32 7.96 7.37
C ASN A 71 -17.59 7.46 5.93
N PRO A 72 -18.36 6.38 5.72
CA PRO A 72 -18.54 5.77 4.40
C PRO A 72 -19.36 6.65 3.43
N LYS A 73 -19.69 7.88 3.83
CA LYS A 73 -20.45 8.85 3.05
C LYS A 73 -19.65 9.48 1.90
N ASN A 74 -18.32 9.33 1.89
CA ASN A 74 -17.48 9.77 0.77
C ASN A 74 -17.32 8.67 -0.30
N LYS A 75 -18.41 7.98 -0.66
CA LYS A 75 -18.44 7.27 -1.95
C LYS A 75 -18.51 8.33 -3.04
N VAL A 76 -17.36 8.60 -3.67
CA VAL A 76 -17.28 9.40 -4.91
C VAL A 76 -18.31 8.82 -5.88
N LYS A 77 -19.42 9.54 -6.09
CA LYS A 77 -20.45 9.15 -7.05
C LYS A 77 -19.77 9.14 -8.42
N LYS A 78 -19.65 7.96 -9.03
CA LYS A 78 -19.20 7.82 -10.42
C LYS A 78 -20.09 8.74 -11.27
N LYS A 79 -19.50 9.80 -11.84
CA LYS A 79 -20.21 10.72 -12.73
C LYS A 79 -20.80 9.89 -13.88
N SER A 80 -22.12 9.96 -14.09
CA SER A 80 -22.78 9.26 -15.18
C SER A 80 -22.18 9.70 -16.51
N LYS A 81 -21.91 8.76 -17.44
CA LYS A 81 -21.42 9.07 -18.79
C LYS A 81 -22.27 10.18 -19.42
N GLN A 82 -21.62 11.27 -19.80
CA GLN A 82 -22.24 12.44 -20.38
C GLN A 82 -22.84 12.05 -21.74
N ARG A 83 -24.16 12.17 -21.87
CA ARG A 83 -24.88 11.83 -23.11
C ARG A 83 -24.45 12.78 -24.22
N ASN A 84 -24.05 12.25 -25.38
CA ASN A 84 -23.61 13.04 -26.53
C ASN A 84 -24.71 14.05 -26.92
N ARG A 85 -24.44 15.34 -26.72
CA ARG A 85 -25.34 16.42 -27.12
C ARG A 85 -25.21 16.63 -28.62
N LYS A 86 -26.34 16.67 -29.33
CA LYS A 86 -26.39 17.06 -30.74
C LYS A 86 -26.04 18.55 -30.84
N VAL A 87 -24.81 18.86 -31.23
CA VAL A 87 -24.37 20.24 -31.47
C VAL A 87 -24.74 20.61 -32.90
N LYS A 88 -25.34 21.79 -33.09
CA LYS A 88 -25.65 22.32 -34.44
C LYS A 88 -24.35 22.84 -35.04
N ILE A 89 -23.85 22.14 -36.06
CA ILE A 89 -22.63 22.53 -36.77
C ILE A 89 -22.97 23.71 -37.68
N THR A 90 -22.27 24.83 -37.49
CA THR A 90 -22.49 26.08 -38.23
C THR A 90 -21.58 26.21 -39.46
N ASN A 91 -20.78 25.18 -39.78
CA ASN A 91 -19.86 25.20 -40.91
C ASN A 91 -20.48 24.54 -42.14
N THR A 92 -20.57 25.30 -43.23
CA THR A 92 -21.20 24.95 -44.53
C THR A 92 -20.54 23.76 -45.26
N HIS A 93 -19.33 23.37 -44.88
CA HIS A 93 -18.56 22.31 -45.56
C HIS A 93 -18.61 20.93 -44.88
N LEU A 94 -19.44 20.76 -43.85
CA LEU A 94 -19.62 19.48 -43.14
C LEU A 94 -20.94 18.77 -43.52
N GLU A 95 -21.55 19.16 -44.64
CA GLU A 95 -22.74 18.48 -45.15
C GLU A 95 -22.38 17.08 -45.69
N GLY A 96 -22.96 16.04 -45.07
CA GLY A 96 -22.83 14.64 -45.51
C GLY A 96 -22.01 13.71 -44.62
N ILE A 97 -21.41 14.21 -43.53
CA ILE A 97 -20.59 13.39 -42.61
C ILE A 97 -21.40 13.03 -41.36
N ASP A 98 -21.67 11.75 -41.15
CA ASP A 98 -22.33 11.22 -39.94
C ASP A 98 -21.32 11.10 -38.78
N LEU A 99 -21.18 12.18 -38.02
CA LEU A 99 -20.32 12.28 -36.84
C LEU A 99 -20.81 11.47 -35.62
N THR A 100 -21.89 10.69 -35.77
CA THR A 100 -22.34 9.77 -34.72
C THR A 100 -21.59 8.45 -34.70
N LYS A 101 -20.80 8.16 -35.75
CA LYS A 101 -20.00 6.95 -35.88
C LYS A 101 -18.51 7.29 -35.90
N ASP A 102 -17.73 6.53 -35.13
CA ASP A 102 -16.28 6.65 -35.13
C ASP A 102 -15.72 6.04 -36.43
N TYR A 103 -14.72 6.71 -37.02
CA TYR A 103 -14.04 6.23 -38.22
C TYR A 103 -13.23 4.98 -37.92
N VAL A 104 -13.48 3.89 -38.66
CA VAL A 104 -12.69 2.66 -38.60
C VAL A 104 -11.97 2.52 -39.93
N ALA A 105 -10.63 2.62 -39.90
CA ALA A 105 -9.81 2.42 -41.09
C ALA A 105 -9.88 0.94 -41.53
N GLU A 106 -10.13 0.71 -42.82
CA GLU A 106 -10.07 -0.64 -43.39
C GLU A 106 -8.62 -1.16 -43.33
N LYS A 107 -8.44 -2.37 -42.80
CA LYS A 107 -7.14 -3.07 -42.88
C LYS A 107 -6.98 -3.58 -44.30
N LYS A 108 -5.92 -3.12 -44.98
CA LYS A 108 -5.46 -3.65 -46.27
C LYS A 108 -5.19 -5.15 -46.21
#